data_AF-U7V3T8-F1
#
_entry.id   AF-U7V3T8-F1
#
_cell.length_a   1.000
_cell.length_b   1.000
_cell.length_c   1.000
_cell.angle_alpha   90.00
_cell.angle_beta   90.00
_cell.angle_gamma   90.00
#
_symmetry.space_group_name_H-M   'P 1'
#
loop_
_entity.id
_entity.type
_entity.pdbx_description
1 polymer ?
#
loop_
_entity_poly.entity_id
_entity_poly.type
_entity_poly.pdbx_seq_one_letter_code
_entity_poly.pdbx_strand_id
1 'polypeptide(L)'
;MVSKCEVLLRDWLVDEGGARVDIDYQAIHRAGRVKVWLMRGEERKSVHLPREVSFAMDDIRDTQVDPHRGAWLYSHFWMEAAEGVLHQDADWMREPVISASPIVGADAVVELEYYPRDPEWIPEWMAAKIAEYHEEEARESQKADTEAAQAEGNGADEPSSGRGGRSAIE
;
A
#
# COMPACT_ATOMS: atom_id res chain seq x y z
N MET A 1 -26.36 -10.58 -8.04
CA MET A 1 -25.59 -10.60 -9.31
C MET A 1 -24.30 -11.30 -8.97
N VAL A 2 -23.96 -12.42 -9.62
CA VAL A 2 -22.71 -13.14 -9.34
C VAL A 2 -21.55 -12.32 -9.90
N SER A 3 -20.56 -11.99 -9.07
CA SER A 3 -19.38 -11.23 -9.50
C SER A 3 -18.57 -12.02 -10.52
N LYS A 4 -17.96 -11.35 -11.51
CA LYS A 4 -17.07 -11.98 -12.50
C LYS A 4 -16.00 -12.85 -11.83
N CYS A 5 -15.45 -12.39 -10.71
CA CYS A 5 -14.48 -13.13 -9.93
C CYS A 5 -15.02 -14.46 -9.38
N GLU A 6 -16.27 -14.51 -8.92
CA GLU A 6 -16.86 -15.75 -8.40
C GLU A 6 -16.99 -16.81 -9.50
N VAL A 7 -17.43 -16.43 -10.70
CA VAL A 7 -17.51 -17.36 -11.84
C VAL A 7 -16.13 -17.91 -12.16
N LEU A 8 -15.16 -17.02 -12.38
CA LEU A 8 -13.80 -17.43 -12.76
C LEU A 8 -13.11 -18.28 -11.69
N LEU A 9 -13.29 -17.96 -10.41
CA LEU A 9 -12.73 -18.74 -9.32
C LEU A 9 -13.38 -20.12 -9.21
N ARG A 10 -14.70 -20.20 -9.43
CA ARG A 10 -15.43 -21.48 -9.44
C ARG A 10 -14.99 -22.38 -10.58
N ASP A 11 -14.94 -21.85 -11.81
CA ASP A 11 -14.47 -22.62 -12.97
C ASP A 11 -13.04 -23.12 -12.75
N TRP A 12 -12.14 -22.25 -12.28
CA TRP A 12 -10.77 -22.63 -11.94
C TRP A 12 -10.70 -23.70 -10.84
N LEU A 13 -11.51 -23.59 -9.79
CA LEU A 13 -11.53 -24.56 -8.68
C LEU A 13 -11.95 -25.96 -9.17
N VAL A 14 -12.93 -26.01 -10.08
CA VAL A 14 -13.40 -27.26 -10.72
C VAL A 14 -12.31 -27.84 -11.63
N ASP A 15 -11.68 -27.01 -12.47
CA ASP A 15 -10.62 -27.45 -13.39
C ASP A 15 -9.39 -28.01 -12.65
N GLU A 16 -9.04 -27.41 -11.51
CA GLU A 16 -7.94 -27.87 -10.66
C GLU A 16 -8.29 -29.09 -9.79
N GLY A 17 -9.56 -29.52 -9.79
CA GLY A 17 -10.06 -30.60 -8.94
C GLY A 17 -9.95 -30.28 -7.44
N GLY A 18 -10.05 -29.02 -7.06
CA GLY A 18 -9.99 -28.58 -5.66
C GLY A 18 -11.32 -28.76 -4.94
N ALA A 19 -11.25 -29.10 -3.65
CA ALA A 19 -12.42 -29.16 -2.77
C ALA A 19 -12.76 -27.77 -2.20
N ARG A 20 -11.73 -26.97 -1.91
CA ARG A 20 -11.86 -25.62 -1.35
C ARG A 20 -10.67 -24.76 -1.72
N VAL A 21 -10.89 -23.48 -1.94
CA VAL A 21 -9.83 -22.47 -2.01
C VAL A 21 -9.99 -21.47 -0.86
N ASP A 22 -8.87 -21.09 -0.27
CA ASP A 22 -8.77 -20.02 0.72
C ASP A 22 -7.76 -18.98 0.20
N ILE A 23 -8.14 -17.70 0.25
CA ILE A 23 -7.35 -16.59 -0.27
C ILE A 23 -7.23 -15.52 0.82
N ASP A 24 -6.02 -15.25 1.27
CA ASP A 24 -5.72 -14.09 2.10
C ASP A 24 -5.27 -12.94 1.20
N TYR A 25 -6.03 -11.85 1.20
CA TYR A 25 -5.68 -10.62 0.51
C TYR A 25 -5.41 -9.52 1.55
N GLN A 26 -4.17 -9.05 1.61
CA GLN A 26 -3.76 -7.85 2.33
C GLN A 26 -3.42 -6.73 1.37
N ALA A 27 -3.90 -5.51 1.62
CA ALA A 27 -3.66 -4.38 0.74
C ALA A 27 -3.56 -3.05 1.50
N ILE A 28 -2.77 -2.14 0.94
CA ILE A 28 -2.74 -0.72 1.29
C ILE A 28 -2.44 0.06 0.01
N HIS A 29 -3.22 1.09 -0.27
CA HIS A 29 -3.29 1.81 -1.54
C HIS A 29 -3.34 0.85 -2.74
N ARG A 30 -2.25 0.79 -3.51
CA ARG A 30 -1.99 -0.13 -4.64
C ARG A 30 -1.05 -1.27 -4.28
N ALA A 31 -0.41 -1.23 -3.12
CA ALA A 31 0.42 -2.33 -2.63
C ALA A 31 -0.48 -3.43 -2.09
N GLY A 32 -0.18 -4.67 -2.47
CA GLY A 32 -1.00 -5.81 -2.08
C GLY A 32 -0.19 -7.10 -2.01
N ARG A 33 -0.67 -8.02 -1.17
CA ARG A 33 -0.18 -9.38 -1.09
C ARG A 33 -1.37 -10.33 -1.06
N VAL A 34 -1.37 -11.23 -2.02
CA VAL A 34 -2.36 -12.31 -2.12
C VAL A 34 -1.66 -13.63 -1.83
N LYS A 35 -2.19 -14.40 -0.88
CA LYS A 35 -1.80 -15.80 -0.66
C LYS A 35 -2.98 -16.69 -0.93
N VAL A 36 -2.73 -17.77 -1.67
CA VAL A 36 -3.78 -18.68 -2.12
C VAL A 36 -3.41 -20.08 -1.68
N TRP A 37 -4.35 -20.73 -1.01
CA TRP A 37 -4.26 -22.12 -0.62
C TRP A 37 -5.38 -22.90 -1.27
N LEU A 38 -5.01 -23.98 -1.95
CA LEU A 38 -5.93 -24.93 -2.55
C LEU A 38 -5.96 -26.20 -1.69
N MET A 39 -7.16 -26.61 -1.31
CA MET A 39 -7.44 -27.87 -0.64
C MET A 39 -7.84 -28.92 -1.68
N ARG A 40 -7.14 -30.05 -1.70
CA ARG A 40 -7.49 -31.23 -2.50
C ARG A 40 -7.66 -32.41 -1.55
N GLY A 41 -8.90 -32.68 -1.13
CA GLY A 41 -9.16 -33.62 -0.04
C GLY A 41 -8.53 -33.11 1.26
N GLU A 42 -7.59 -33.88 1.82
CA GLU A 42 -6.87 -33.53 3.06
C GLU A 42 -5.59 -32.70 2.80
N GLU A 43 -5.14 -32.57 1.55
CA GLU A 43 -3.93 -31.83 1.22
C GLU A 43 -4.21 -30.32 1.08
N ARG A 44 -3.45 -29.49 1.81
CA ARG A 44 -3.40 -28.03 1.62
C ARG A 44 -2.12 -27.62 0.91
N LYS A 45 -2.24 -26.98 -0.25
CA LYS A 45 -1.08 -26.49 -1.01
C LYS A 45 -1.18 -25.01 -1.34
N SER A 46 -0.07 -24.29 -1.18
CA SER A 46 0.04 -22.92 -1.69
C SER A 46 0.13 -22.94 -3.21
N VAL A 47 -0.74 -22.22 -3.89
CA VAL A 47 -0.78 -22.14 -5.36
C VAL A 47 -0.80 -20.69 -5.83
N HIS A 48 -0.63 -20.48 -7.13
CA HIS A 48 -0.84 -19.18 -7.75
C HIS A 48 -2.15 -19.23 -8.53
N LEU A 49 -2.97 -18.18 -8.41
CA LEU A 49 -4.16 -18.05 -9.23
C LEU A 49 -3.77 -17.79 -10.69
N PRO A 50 -4.58 -18.26 -11.65
CA PRO A 50 -4.46 -17.83 -13.03
C PRO A 50 -4.57 -16.30 -13.11
N ARG A 51 -3.83 -15.71 -14.05
CA ARG A 51 -3.77 -14.26 -14.25
C ARG A 51 -5.16 -13.61 -14.34
N GLU A 52 -6.10 -14.26 -15.01
CA GLU A 52 -7.47 -13.73 -15.17
C GLU A 52 -8.24 -13.66 -13.85
N VAL A 53 -8.13 -14.69 -13.01
CA VAL A 53 -8.76 -14.70 -11.67
C VAL A 53 -8.09 -13.67 -10.77
N SER A 54 -6.75 -13.56 -10.84
CA SER A 54 -6.00 -12.56 -10.05
C SER A 54 -6.46 -11.13 -10.34
N PHE A 55 -6.66 -10.76 -11.60
CA PHE A 55 -7.17 -9.41 -11.91
C PHE A 55 -8.61 -9.21 -11.46
N ALA A 56 -9.46 -10.22 -11.62
CA ALA A 56 -10.83 -10.11 -11.16
C ALA A 56 -10.91 -9.94 -9.64
N MET A 57 -9.94 -10.49 -8.89
CA MET A 57 -9.80 -10.28 -7.45
C MET A 57 -9.35 -8.86 -7.10
N ASP A 58 -8.44 -8.26 -7.87
CA ASP A 58 -7.97 -6.88 -7.64
C ASP A 58 -9.13 -5.87 -7.72
N ASP A 59 -10.08 -6.08 -8.64
CA ASP A 59 -11.26 -5.24 -8.79
C ASP A 59 -12.23 -5.31 -7.58
N ILE A 60 -12.18 -6.38 -6.78
CA ILE A 60 -13.10 -6.56 -5.64
C ILE A 60 -12.91 -5.45 -4.61
N ARG A 61 -11.65 -5.07 -4.33
CA ARG A 61 -11.37 -4.07 -3.30
C ARG A 61 -11.95 -2.71 -3.67
N ASP A 62 -11.73 -2.27 -4.90
CA ASP A 62 -12.20 -0.98 -5.40
C ASP A 62 -13.73 -0.91 -5.50
N THR A 63 -14.37 -2.04 -5.80
CA THR A 63 -15.84 -2.10 -5.89
C THR A 63 -16.54 -2.15 -4.53
N GLN A 64 -15.80 -2.43 -3.46
CA GLN A 64 -16.32 -2.57 -2.08
C GLN A 64 -15.93 -1.40 -1.16
N VAL A 65 -15.41 -0.31 -1.73
CA VAL A 65 -15.06 0.88 -0.95
C VAL A 65 -16.30 1.41 -0.24
N ASP A 66 -16.21 1.49 1.09
CA ASP A 66 -17.24 2.08 1.91
C ASP A 66 -16.99 3.60 2.05
N PRO A 67 -18.01 4.47 1.91
CA PRO A 67 -17.82 5.93 2.01
C PRO A 67 -17.29 6.43 3.36
N HIS A 68 -17.49 5.66 4.44
CA HIS A 68 -17.09 6.00 5.80
C HIS A 68 -15.84 5.24 6.24
N ARG A 69 -15.73 3.97 5.86
CA ARG A 69 -14.61 3.10 6.28
C ARG A 69 -13.46 3.05 5.28
N GLY A 70 -13.67 3.53 4.06
CA GLY A 70 -12.77 3.34 2.93
C GLY A 70 -12.72 1.88 2.47
N ALA A 71 -11.63 1.52 1.80
CA ALA A 71 -11.35 0.15 1.40
C ALA A 71 -10.92 -0.72 2.59
N TRP A 72 -11.25 -2.01 2.58
CA TRP A 72 -10.71 -2.94 3.57
C TRP A 72 -9.19 -3.10 3.38
N LEU A 73 -8.49 -3.49 4.46
CA LEU A 73 -7.03 -3.66 4.49
C LEU A 73 -6.62 -5.14 4.51
N TYR A 74 -7.52 -5.98 5.01
CA TYR A 74 -7.42 -7.43 4.96
C TYR A 74 -8.77 -8.01 4.52
N SER A 75 -8.73 -9.05 3.70
CA SER A 75 -9.90 -9.82 3.35
C SER A 75 -9.52 -11.29 3.17
N HIS A 76 -10.22 -12.17 3.89
CA HIS A 76 -10.15 -13.61 3.70
C HIS A 76 -11.32 -14.03 2.82
N PHE A 77 -11.00 -14.55 1.63
CA PHE A 77 -11.99 -15.13 0.74
C PHE A 77 -11.90 -16.65 0.77
N TRP A 78 -13.05 -17.32 0.65
CA TRP A 78 -13.05 -18.76 0.45
C TRP A 78 -14.20 -19.22 -0.43
N MET A 79 -14.00 -20.35 -1.09
CA MET A 79 -15.02 -21.00 -1.88
C MET A 79 -14.85 -22.52 -1.78
N GLU A 80 -15.95 -23.21 -1.52
CA GLU A 80 -16.02 -24.66 -1.57
C GLU A 80 -16.62 -25.09 -2.89
N ALA A 81 -16.01 -26.10 -3.54
CA ALA A 81 -16.45 -26.56 -4.85
C ALA A 81 -17.90 -27.11 -4.83
N ALA A 82 -18.32 -27.66 -3.70
CA ALA A 82 -19.68 -28.19 -3.52
C ALA A 82 -20.75 -27.08 -3.49
N GLU A 83 -20.43 -25.90 -2.98
CA GLU A 83 -21.37 -24.77 -2.90
C GLU A 83 -21.20 -23.81 -4.08
N GLY A 84 -19.96 -23.58 -4.52
CA GLY A 84 -19.63 -22.71 -5.64
C GLY A 84 -19.91 -21.23 -5.39
N VAL A 85 -20.01 -20.81 -4.12
CA VAL A 85 -20.23 -19.42 -3.70
C VAL A 85 -18.94 -18.85 -3.11
N LEU A 86 -18.65 -17.60 -3.48
CA LEU A 86 -17.51 -16.87 -2.91
C LEU A 86 -17.94 -16.22 -1.59
N HIS A 87 -17.33 -16.65 -0.51
CA HIS A 87 -17.45 -16.03 0.80
C HIS A 87 -16.32 -15.07 1.06
N GLN A 88 -16.58 -14.12 1.95
CA GLN A 88 -15.64 -13.08 2.32
C GLN A 88 -15.80 -12.69 3.79
N ASP A 89 -14.67 -12.54 4.48
CA ASP A 89 -14.56 -11.86 5.76
C ASP A 89 -13.53 -10.72 5.62
N ALA A 90 -13.98 -9.47 5.79
CA ALA A 90 -13.18 -8.28 5.54
C ALA A 90 -12.90 -7.51 6.84
N ASP A 91 -11.69 -6.98 6.95
CA ASP A 91 -11.21 -6.22 8.10
C ASP A 91 -10.57 -4.90 7.63
N TRP A 92 -11.08 -3.80 8.21
CA TRP A 92 -10.64 -2.42 7.93
C TRP A 92 -9.61 -1.91 8.94
N MET A 93 -9.45 -2.58 10.07
CA MET A 93 -8.67 -2.12 11.23
C MET A 93 -7.33 -2.84 11.39
N ARG A 94 -7.18 -4.02 10.81
CA ARG A 94 -5.94 -4.82 10.86
C ARG A 94 -4.81 -4.20 10.02
N GLU A 95 -3.62 -4.12 10.60
CA GLU A 95 -2.41 -3.71 9.87
C GLU A 95 -2.02 -4.78 8.81
N PRO A 96 -1.89 -4.41 7.52
CA PRO A 96 -1.56 -5.36 6.47
C PRO A 96 -0.05 -5.69 6.44
N VAL A 97 0.26 -6.98 6.29
CA VAL A 97 1.63 -7.53 6.19
C VAL A 97 1.93 -7.94 4.75
N ILE A 98 2.28 -6.93 3.96
CA ILE A 98 2.49 -7.06 2.51
C ILE A 98 3.92 -7.53 2.17
N SER A 99 4.91 -7.06 2.93
CA SER A 99 6.32 -7.39 2.72
C SER A 99 7.06 -7.65 4.04
N ALA A 100 8.36 -7.93 3.98
CA ALA A 100 9.20 -8.00 5.18
C ALA A 100 9.44 -6.61 5.79
N SER A 101 9.34 -5.55 4.99
CA SER A 101 9.35 -4.18 5.48
C SER A 101 7.96 -3.81 6.01
N PRO A 102 7.89 -3.15 7.19
CA PRO A 102 6.63 -2.66 7.72
C PRO A 102 6.08 -1.55 6.82
N ILE A 103 4.77 -1.38 6.88
CA ILE A 103 4.09 -0.23 6.29
C ILE A 103 4.62 1.05 6.94
N VAL A 104 4.90 2.09 6.13
CA VAL A 104 5.35 3.39 6.62
C VAL A 104 4.23 4.43 6.56
N GLY A 105 4.39 5.56 7.23
CA GLY A 105 3.35 6.61 7.26
C GLY A 105 2.98 7.15 5.89
N ALA A 106 3.93 7.23 4.95
CA ALA A 106 3.65 7.63 3.56
C ALA A 106 2.62 6.69 2.88
N ASP A 107 2.71 5.37 3.11
CA ASP A 107 1.73 4.42 2.57
C ASP A 107 0.34 4.66 3.17
N ALA A 108 0.28 4.96 4.46
CA ALA A 108 -0.97 5.26 5.17
C ALA A 108 -1.61 6.58 4.71
N VAL A 109 -0.80 7.63 4.45
CA VAL A 109 -1.28 8.88 3.86
C VAL A 109 -1.90 8.62 2.48
N VAL A 110 -1.16 7.93 1.61
CA VAL A 110 -1.64 7.61 0.26
C VAL A 110 -2.91 6.75 0.31
N GLU A 111 -3.01 5.79 1.23
CA GLU A 111 -4.24 5.01 1.42
C GLU A 111 -5.45 5.89 1.74
N LEU A 112 -5.31 6.89 2.61
CA LEU A 112 -6.40 7.82 2.95
C LEU A 112 -6.72 8.81 1.83
N GLU A 113 -5.75 9.15 0.97
CA GLU A 113 -5.98 9.95 -0.23
C GLU A 113 -6.81 9.18 -1.29
N TYR A 114 -6.52 7.90 -1.49
CA TYR A 114 -7.28 7.05 -2.42
C TYR A 114 -8.64 6.62 -1.86
N TYR A 115 -8.68 6.25 -0.58
CA TYR A 115 -9.85 5.71 0.09
C TYR A 115 -10.09 6.47 1.40
N PRO A 116 -10.78 7.63 1.34
CA PRO A 116 -11.02 8.45 2.51
C PRO A 116 -11.82 7.68 3.57
N ARG A 117 -11.49 7.93 4.84
CA ARG A 117 -12.11 7.30 6.01
C ARG A 117 -12.50 8.36 7.02
N ASP A 118 -13.60 8.11 7.74
CA ASP A 118 -13.93 8.91 8.91
C ASP A 118 -12.90 8.65 10.03
N PRO A 119 -12.64 9.61 10.92
CA PRO A 119 -11.62 9.47 11.97
C PRO A 119 -11.80 8.25 12.88
N GLU A 120 -13.03 7.78 13.10
CA GLU A 120 -13.32 6.58 13.89
C GLU A 120 -12.92 5.26 13.20
N TRP A 121 -12.78 5.28 11.88
CA TRP A 121 -12.37 4.15 11.03
C TRP A 121 -10.89 4.21 10.66
N ILE A 122 -10.14 5.16 11.25
CA ILE A 122 -8.69 5.21 11.15
C ILE A 122 -8.10 4.37 12.29
N PRO A 123 -7.40 3.27 12.00
CA PRO A 123 -6.82 2.43 13.03
C PRO A 123 -5.68 3.16 13.76
N GLU A 124 -5.47 2.84 15.04
CA GLU A 124 -4.42 3.48 15.85
C GLU A 124 -3.03 3.35 15.21
N TRP A 125 -2.69 2.18 14.67
CA TRP A 125 -1.40 1.97 14.00
C TRP A 125 -1.22 2.86 12.77
N MET A 126 -2.31 3.19 12.06
CA MET A 126 -2.28 4.02 10.86
C MET A 126 -2.07 5.48 11.27
N ALA A 127 -2.83 5.94 12.26
CA ALA A 127 -2.70 7.28 12.82
C ALA A 127 -1.30 7.52 13.41
N ALA A 128 -0.76 6.55 14.15
CA ALA A 128 0.59 6.63 14.72
C ALA A 128 1.67 6.81 13.64
N LYS A 129 1.63 5.96 12.59
CA LYS A 129 2.60 6.05 11.47
C LYS A 129 2.50 7.35 10.69
N ILE A 130 1.28 7.87 10.49
CA ILE A 130 1.07 9.17 9.82
C ILE A 130 1.67 10.30 10.66
N ALA A 131 1.47 10.28 11.98
CA ALA A 131 2.05 11.26 12.88
C ALA A 131 3.60 11.22 12.85
N GLU A 132 4.19 10.02 12.95
CA GLU A 132 5.64 9.82 12.83
C GLU A 132 6.19 10.34 11.48
N TYR A 133 5.46 10.11 10.39
CA TYR A 133 5.85 10.60 9.07
C TYR A 133 5.86 12.13 8.98
N HIS A 134 4.83 12.80 9.50
CA HIS A 134 4.80 14.27 9.50
C HIS A 134 5.82 14.90 10.45
N GLU A 135 6.13 14.25 11.58
CA GLU A 135 7.22 14.69 12.46
C GLU A 135 8.58 14.61 11.76
N GLU A 136 8.85 13.52 11.03
CA GLU A 136 10.08 13.36 10.25
C GLU A 136 10.16 14.39 9.12
N GLU A 137 9.08 14.62 8.36
CA GLU A 137 9.05 15.66 7.31
C GLU A 137 9.31 17.06 7.87
N ALA A 138 8.75 17.38 9.05
CA ALA A 138 8.99 18.67 9.70
C ALA A 138 10.44 18.82 10.15
N ARG A 139 11.06 17.73 10.64
CA ARG A 139 12.47 17.71 11.04
C ARG A 139 13.40 17.92 9.85
N GLU A 140 13.14 17.21 8.75
CA GLU A 140 13.95 17.32 7.53
C GLU A 140 13.79 18.71 6.88
N SER A 141 12.58 19.29 6.92
CA SER A 141 12.35 20.66 6.46
C SER A 141 13.15 21.68 7.27
N GLN A 142 13.14 21.59 8.61
CA GLN A 142 13.93 22.47 9.48
C GLN A 142 15.44 22.36 9.22
N LYS A 143 15.91 21.15 8.96
CA LYS A 143 17.31 20.91 8.61
C LYS A 143 17.66 21.54 7.26
N ALA A 144 16.80 21.37 6.25
CA ALA A 144 17.00 21.97 4.93
C ALA A 144 17.01 23.50 4.96
N ASP A 145 16.10 24.14 5.71
CA ASP A 145 16.11 25.59 5.94
C ASP A 145 17.40 26.06 6.63
N THR A 146 17.89 25.29 7.61
CA THR A 146 19.15 25.60 8.31
C THR A 146 20.35 25.48 7.37
N GLU A 147 20.41 24.43 6.54
CA GLU A 147 21.47 24.22 5.55
C GLU A 147 21.45 25.31 4.45
N ALA A 148 20.27 25.71 3.98
CA ALA A 148 20.11 26.81 3.03
C ALA A 148 20.61 28.14 3.60
N ALA A 149 20.23 28.47 4.84
CA ALA A 149 20.68 29.69 5.52
C ALA A 149 22.21 29.72 5.73
N GLN A 150 22.82 28.57 6.01
CA GLN A 150 24.28 28.45 6.13
C GLN A 150 24.99 28.63 4.78
N ALA A 151 24.44 28.08 3.69
CA ALA A 151 24.99 28.23 2.35
C ALA A 151 24.94 29.68 1.84
N GLU A 152 23.85 30.40 2.11
CA GLU A 152 23.71 31.83 1.76
C GLU A 152 24.66 32.72 2.55
N GLY A 153 24.91 32.41 3.83
CA GLY A 153 25.88 33.14 4.65
C GLY A 153 27.33 32.94 4.23
N ASN A 154 27.67 31.77 3.68
CA ASN A 154 29.04 31.42 3.28
C ASN A 154 29.42 31.87 1.86
N GLY A 155 28.46 32.39 1.07
CA GLY A 155 28.69 32.91 -0.29
C GLY A 155 29.21 34.35 -0.37
N ALA A 156 29.36 35.04 0.78
CA ALA A 156 29.81 36.44 0.83
C ALA A 156 31.34 36.61 0.97
N ASP A 157 32.10 35.53 1.13
CA ASP A 157 33.56 35.54 1.29
C ASP A 157 34.28 34.95 0.05
N GLU A 158 33.94 35.42 -1.15
CA GLU A 158 34.88 35.39 -2.28
C GLU A 158 35.50 36.79 -2.42
N PRO A 159 36.76 37.03 -2.00
CA PRO A 159 37.39 38.30 -2.27
C PRO A 159 37.66 38.37 -3.77
N SER A 160 36.84 39.19 -4.45
CA SER A 160 37.11 39.72 -5.77
C SER A 160 38.50 40.39 -5.74
N SER A 161 39.52 39.65 -6.14
CA SER A 161 40.85 40.19 -6.37
C SER A 161 40.80 41.01 -7.65
N GLY A 162 40.36 42.25 -7.46
CA GLY A 162 40.17 43.26 -8.48
C GLY A 162 41.44 43.50 -9.29
N ARG A 163 41.28 43.32 -10.59
CA ARG A 163 42.18 43.79 -11.64
C ARG A 163 42.18 45.33 -11.67
N GLY A 164 43.33 45.94 -11.37
CA GLY A 164 43.69 47.30 -11.76
C GLY A 164 45.21 47.45 -11.61
N GLY A 165 46.04 47.88 -12.56
CA GLY A 165 45.82 48.52 -13.85
C GLY A 165 46.69 49.77 -13.97
N ARG A 166 47.92 49.64 -14.52
CA ARG A 166 48.76 50.69 -15.19
C ARG A 166 49.33 51.79 -14.25
N SER A 167 50.51 52.42 -14.41
CA SER A 167 51.51 52.62 -15.47
C SER A 167 52.83 53.18 -14.87
N ALA A 168 53.95 52.96 -15.59
CA ALA A 168 55.17 53.78 -15.81
C ALA A 168 55.74 54.74 -14.73
N ILE A 169 57.07 54.63 -14.52
CA ILE A 169 58.18 55.63 -14.45
C ILE A 169 59.40 54.86 -13.88
N GLU A 170 60.67 55.01 -14.26
CA GLU A 170 61.48 55.92 -15.08
C GLU A 170 62.69 55.10 -15.58
#